data_AF-A0A1B6E3V2-F1
#
_entry.id   AF-A0A1B6E3V2-F1
#
_cell.length_a   1.000
_cell.length_b   1.000
_cell.length_c   1.000
_cell.angle_alpha   90.00
_cell.angle_beta   90.00
_cell.angle_gamma   90.00
#
_symmetry.space_group_name_H-M   'P 1'
#
loop_
_entity.id
_entity.type
_entity.pdbx_description
1 polymer ?
#
loop_
_entity_poly.entity_id
_entity_poly.type
_entity_poly.pdbx_seq_one_letter_code
_entity_poly.pdbx_strand_id
1 'polypeptide(L)'
;MHKLKVSQRDKVKKFISFTQTGESTAIFCLSQNDWKLELASDNYFQNPDVYYKESKVSVDRKKLETLFTKYRDPMETDKMTAEGIMRFLDDLNLSPESKLVLIIAWKFRAAAQCEFTRDEFMTGMSEIGVDSVEKLKAKLSTLESELKDQLRFKDFYHFTFNYAKKPWPKGIGFRYGYYLLEYCITWKVSIFGSMVSISSGAS
;
A
#
# COMPACT_ATOMS: atom_id res chain seq x y z
N MET A 1 -14.71 12.14 -20.16
CA MET A 1 -13.38 12.61 -20.60
C MET A 1 -13.36 12.70 -22.11
N HIS A 2 -13.15 13.89 -22.68
CA HIS A 2 -12.96 14.05 -24.12
C HIS A 2 -11.63 13.41 -24.56
N LYS A 3 -11.66 12.70 -25.68
CA LYS A 3 -10.51 11.98 -26.25
C LYS A 3 -9.49 13.01 -26.75
N LEU A 4 -8.27 13.01 -26.21
CA LEU A 4 -7.19 13.90 -26.66
C LEU A 4 -6.83 13.67 -28.13
N LYS A 5 -6.64 14.75 -28.89
CA LYS A 5 -6.12 14.73 -30.27
C LYS A 5 -4.69 14.20 -30.28
N VAL A 6 -4.25 13.62 -31.41
CA VAL A 6 -2.88 13.08 -31.55
C VAL A 6 -1.82 14.14 -31.22
N SER A 7 -1.96 15.36 -31.75
CA SER A 7 -1.06 16.48 -31.48
C SER A 7 -1.01 16.92 -30.01
N GLN A 8 -2.08 16.69 -29.26
CA GLN A 8 -2.15 16.98 -27.82
C GLN A 8 -1.38 15.92 -27.02
N ARG A 9 -1.44 14.65 -27.44
CA ARG A 9 -0.71 13.54 -26.79
C ARG A 9 0.80 13.71 -26.92
N ASP A 10 1.28 14.17 -28.07
CA ASP A 10 2.73 14.41 -28.27
C ASP A 10 3.24 15.53 -27.37
N LYS A 11 2.43 16.58 -27.15
CA LYS A 11 2.76 17.67 -26.22
C LYS A 11 2.78 17.19 -24.77
N VAL A 12 1.84 16.32 -24.38
CA VAL A 12 1.83 15.70 -23.04
C VAL A 12 3.10 14.90 -22.80
N LYS A 13 3.49 14.04 -23.75
CA LYS A 13 4.74 13.27 -23.64
C LYS A 13 5.98 14.16 -23.48
N LYS A 14 6.08 15.22 -24.29
CA LYS A 14 7.18 16.18 -24.19
C LYS A 14 7.18 16.91 -22.85
N PHE A 15 6.03 17.41 -22.40
CA PHE A 15 5.89 18.08 -21.11
C PHE A 15 6.34 17.19 -19.95
N ILE A 16 5.90 15.93 -19.92
CA ILE A 16 6.30 14.94 -18.92
C ILE A 16 7.83 14.73 -18.95
N SER A 17 8.43 14.68 -20.14
CA SER A 17 9.88 14.46 -20.25
C SER A 17 10.73 15.58 -19.64
N PHE A 18 10.24 16.83 -19.67
CA PHE A 18 10.98 17.98 -19.13
C PHE A 18 10.63 18.31 -17.67
N THR A 19 9.38 18.10 -17.27
CA THR A 19 8.89 18.45 -15.92
C THR A 19 8.94 17.28 -14.94
N GLN A 20 9.13 16.04 -15.43
CA GLN A 20 9.03 14.80 -14.67
C GLN A 20 7.71 14.63 -13.90
N THR A 21 6.63 15.26 -14.36
CA THR A 21 5.30 15.18 -13.74
C THR A 21 4.46 14.04 -14.31
N GLY A 22 3.45 13.60 -13.56
CA GLY A 22 2.45 12.66 -14.06
C GLY A 22 1.56 13.22 -15.18
N GLU A 23 0.92 12.31 -15.92
CA GLU A 23 0.08 12.64 -17.09
C GLU A 23 -1.08 13.59 -16.76
N SER A 24 -1.67 13.46 -15.57
CA SER A 24 -2.77 14.33 -15.11
C SER A 24 -2.32 15.78 -14.92
N THR A 25 -1.15 16.00 -14.31
CA THR A 25 -0.53 17.33 -14.16
C THR A 25 -0.20 17.92 -15.53
N ALA A 26 0.42 17.12 -16.41
CA ALA A 26 0.76 17.56 -17.76
C ALA A 26 -0.48 17.98 -18.58
N ILE A 27 -1.55 17.17 -18.55
CA ILE A 27 -2.81 17.50 -19.25
C ILE A 27 -3.45 18.75 -18.65
N PHE A 28 -3.52 18.86 -17.33
CA PHE A 28 -4.11 20.02 -16.67
C PHE A 28 -3.35 21.30 -17.03
N CYS A 29 -2.03 21.30 -16.85
CA CYS A 29 -1.19 22.46 -17.15
C CYS A 29 -1.28 22.86 -18.63
N LEU A 30 -1.18 21.90 -19.56
CA LEU A 30 -1.33 22.18 -20.99
C LEU A 30 -2.73 22.71 -21.34
N SER A 31 -3.79 22.21 -20.71
CA SER A 31 -5.16 22.67 -20.96
C SER A 31 -5.42 24.10 -20.51
N GLN A 32 -4.76 24.57 -19.44
CA GLN A 32 -4.87 25.94 -18.94
C GLN A 32 -4.06 26.95 -19.75
N ASN A 33 -3.14 26.47 -20.59
CA ASN A 33 -2.18 27.29 -21.34
C ASN A 33 -2.35 27.09 -22.85
N ASP A 34 -3.58 26.91 -23.33
CA ASP A 34 -3.93 26.74 -24.75
C ASP A 34 -3.13 25.66 -25.49
N TRP A 35 -2.67 24.64 -24.77
CA TRP A 35 -1.78 23.60 -25.29
C TRP A 35 -0.47 24.15 -25.89
N LYS A 36 0.02 25.30 -25.43
CA LYS A 36 1.34 25.84 -25.78
C LYS A 36 2.38 25.24 -24.83
N LEU A 37 3.22 24.34 -25.36
CA LEU A 37 4.15 23.54 -24.56
C LEU A 37 5.13 24.40 -23.76
N GLU A 38 5.76 25.38 -24.41
CA GLU A 38 6.75 26.27 -23.77
C GLU A 38 6.10 27.10 -22.66
N LEU A 39 5.01 27.82 -22.98
CA LEU A 39 4.26 28.61 -22.00
C LEU A 39 3.78 27.78 -20.80
N ALA A 40 3.25 26.57 -21.05
CA ALA A 40 2.82 25.69 -19.98
C ALA A 40 4.00 25.27 -19.10
N SER A 41 5.16 24.99 -19.69
CA SER A 41 6.35 24.55 -18.96
C SER A 41 6.88 25.69 -18.08
N ASP A 42 6.99 26.90 -18.64
CA ASP A 42 7.41 28.10 -17.88
C ASP A 42 6.47 28.38 -16.71
N ASN A 43 5.16 28.34 -16.95
CA ASN A 43 4.15 28.58 -15.91
C ASN A 43 4.18 27.50 -14.82
N TYR A 44 4.44 26.23 -15.19
CA TYR A 44 4.64 25.15 -14.23
C TYR A 44 5.89 25.38 -13.37
N PHE A 45 7.03 25.75 -13.97
CA PHE A 45 8.25 26.00 -13.21
C PHE A 45 8.17 27.23 -12.30
N GLN A 46 7.39 28.24 -12.70
CA GLN A 46 7.15 29.43 -11.88
C GLN A 46 6.18 29.16 -10.73
N ASN A 47 5.17 28.31 -10.93
CA ASN A 47 4.12 28.04 -9.92
C ASN A 47 3.75 26.55 -9.86
N PRO A 48 4.65 25.66 -9.39
CA PRO A 48 4.41 24.21 -9.43
C PRO A 48 3.13 23.80 -8.69
N ASP A 49 2.87 24.43 -7.53
CA ASP A 49 1.74 24.10 -6.65
C ASP A 49 0.37 24.36 -7.28
N VAL A 50 0.27 25.33 -8.20
CA VAL A 50 -0.98 25.70 -8.88
C VAL A 50 -1.37 24.63 -9.90
N TYR A 51 -0.38 24.02 -10.53
CA TYR A 51 -0.57 23.11 -11.67
C TYR A 51 -0.42 21.65 -11.30
N TYR A 52 0.20 21.32 -10.17
CA TYR A 52 0.36 19.94 -9.72
C TYR A 52 -1.01 19.31 -9.43
N LYS A 53 -1.44 18.46 -10.37
CA LYS A 53 -2.68 17.69 -10.31
C LYS A 53 -2.38 16.26 -10.71
N GLU A 54 -1.51 15.60 -9.97
CA GLU A 54 -1.46 14.16 -10.08
C GLU A 54 -2.78 13.60 -9.55
N SER A 55 -3.39 12.71 -10.34
CA SER A 55 -4.43 11.87 -9.81
C SER A 55 -3.82 11.12 -8.64
N LYS A 56 -4.25 11.45 -7.41
CA LYS A 56 -4.29 10.46 -6.33
C LYS A 56 -4.81 9.19 -6.98
N VAL A 57 -4.04 8.10 -6.92
CA VAL A 57 -4.43 6.83 -7.53
C VAL A 57 -5.90 6.62 -7.19
N SER A 58 -6.78 6.70 -8.20
CA SER A 58 -8.20 6.84 -7.91
C SER A 58 -8.71 5.48 -7.48
N VAL A 59 -8.74 5.27 -6.18
CA VAL A 59 -9.25 4.06 -5.57
C VAL A 59 -10.76 4.07 -5.72
N ASP A 60 -11.30 3.09 -6.44
CA ASP A 60 -12.75 2.95 -6.56
C ASP A 60 -13.32 2.41 -5.25
N ARG A 61 -13.88 3.31 -4.45
CA ARG A 61 -14.44 2.97 -3.14
C ARG A 61 -15.52 1.88 -3.25
N LYS A 62 -16.32 1.82 -4.32
CA LYS A 62 -17.36 0.78 -4.47
C LYS A 62 -16.76 -0.60 -4.71
N LYS A 63 -15.65 -0.67 -5.44
CA LYS A 63 -14.90 -1.92 -5.61
C LYS A 63 -14.28 -2.37 -4.30
N LEU A 64 -13.73 -1.45 -3.52
CA LEU A 64 -13.20 -1.76 -2.19
C LEU A 64 -14.27 -2.29 -1.23
N GLU A 65 -15.46 -1.69 -1.19
CA GLU A 65 -16.56 -2.20 -0.36
C GLU A 65 -16.96 -3.63 -0.77
N THR A 66 -17.07 -3.87 -2.08
CA THR A 66 -17.37 -5.20 -2.61
C THR A 66 -16.28 -6.20 -2.23
N LEU A 67 -15.01 -5.78 -2.32
CA LEU A 67 -13.87 -6.60 -1.96
C LEU A 67 -13.83 -6.93 -0.46
N PHE A 68 -14.07 -5.94 0.41
CA PHE A 68 -14.16 -6.19 1.85
C PHE A 68 -15.31 -7.13 2.16
N THR A 69 -16.46 -6.95 1.52
CA THR A 69 -17.64 -7.82 1.69
C THR A 69 -17.36 -9.28 1.31
N LYS A 70 -16.45 -9.53 0.36
CA LYS A 70 -16.03 -10.89 -0.01
C LYS A 70 -15.35 -11.62 1.15
N TYR A 71 -14.60 -10.91 1.99
CA TYR A 71 -13.75 -11.54 3.01
C TYR A 71 -14.26 -11.34 4.44
N ARG A 72 -15.12 -10.34 4.69
CA ARG A 72 -15.65 -10.05 6.03
C ARG A 72 -16.33 -11.27 6.66
N ASP A 73 -16.45 -11.22 7.98
CA ASP A 73 -17.19 -12.21 8.75
C ASP A 73 -18.70 -12.06 8.48
N PRO A 74 -19.45 -13.16 8.28
CA PRO A 74 -20.90 -13.12 8.11
C PRO A 74 -21.64 -12.61 9.35
N MET A 75 -21.12 -12.88 10.55
CA MET A 75 -21.70 -12.51 11.84
C MET A 75 -21.17 -11.13 12.30
N GLU A 76 -19.88 -10.85 12.10
CA GLU A 76 -19.25 -9.55 12.43
C GLU A 76 -18.97 -8.74 11.15
N THR A 77 -20.00 -8.05 10.65
CA THR A 77 -19.96 -7.41 9.32
C THR A 77 -18.95 -6.26 9.18
N ASP A 78 -18.45 -5.73 10.28
CA ASP A 78 -17.44 -4.69 10.37
C ASP A 78 -16.00 -5.24 10.47
N LYS A 79 -15.82 -6.56 10.43
CA LYS A 79 -14.51 -7.21 10.55
C LYS A 79 -14.27 -8.30 9.53
N MET A 80 -13.00 -8.52 9.23
CA MET A 80 -12.47 -9.69 8.57
C MET A 80 -11.73 -10.52 9.61
N THR A 81 -12.31 -11.63 10.04
CA THR A 81 -11.73 -12.55 11.03
C THR A 81 -10.63 -13.43 10.41
N ALA A 82 -10.05 -14.33 11.20
CA ALA A 82 -8.97 -15.22 10.76
C ALA A 82 -9.34 -16.00 9.48
N GLU A 83 -10.57 -16.51 9.37
CA GLU A 83 -11.05 -17.21 8.18
C GLU A 83 -11.09 -16.29 6.94
N GLY A 84 -11.54 -15.05 7.12
CA GLY A 84 -11.54 -14.03 6.09
C GLY A 84 -10.13 -13.69 5.61
N ILE A 85 -9.19 -13.53 6.56
CA ILE A 85 -7.77 -13.27 6.27
C ILE A 85 -7.16 -14.43 5.48
N MET A 86 -7.40 -15.68 5.88
CA MET A 86 -6.85 -16.84 5.15
C MET A 86 -7.30 -16.85 3.69
N ARG A 87 -8.60 -16.62 3.41
CA ARG A 87 -9.11 -16.50 2.04
C ARG A 87 -8.48 -15.33 1.28
N PHE A 88 -8.29 -14.19 1.95
CA PHE A 88 -7.63 -13.03 1.37
C PHE A 88 -6.16 -13.30 1.01
N LEU A 89 -5.44 -14.04 1.86
CA LEU A 89 -4.05 -14.44 1.63
C LEU A 89 -3.92 -15.49 0.52
N ASP A 90 -4.85 -16.44 0.44
CA ASP A 90 -4.93 -17.41 -0.66
C ASP A 90 -5.11 -16.69 -2.00
N ASP A 91 -6.05 -15.74 -2.05
CA ASP A 91 -6.26 -14.90 -3.23
C ASP A 91 -5.05 -14.03 -3.55
N LEU A 92 -4.23 -13.66 -2.54
CA LEU A 92 -2.94 -12.98 -2.72
C LEU A 92 -1.78 -13.91 -3.09
N ASN A 93 -1.97 -15.23 -3.08
CA ASN A 93 -0.91 -16.24 -3.18
C ASN A 93 0.21 -16.04 -2.15
N LEU A 94 -0.17 -15.68 -0.92
CA LEU A 94 0.77 -15.51 0.18
C LEU A 94 0.59 -16.62 1.21
N SER A 95 1.71 -17.21 1.64
CA SER A 95 1.71 -17.99 2.88
C SER A 95 1.39 -17.06 4.06
N PRO A 96 0.57 -17.50 5.04
CA PRO A 96 0.34 -16.77 6.29
C PRO A 96 1.62 -16.38 7.05
N GLU A 97 2.71 -17.08 6.76
CA GLU A 97 4.03 -16.93 7.37
C GLU A 97 4.93 -15.91 6.66
N SER A 98 4.47 -15.36 5.54
CA SER A 98 5.27 -14.45 4.73
C SER A 98 5.44 -13.08 5.39
N LYS A 99 6.63 -12.49 5.25
CA LYS A 99 6.90 -11.08 5.58
C LYS A 99 5.86 -10.12 5.04
N LEU A 100 5.40 -10.41 3.82
CA LEU A 100 4.48 -9.55 3.09
C LEU A 100 3.15 -9.44 3.82
N VAL A 101 2.72 -10.47 4.55
CA VAL A 101 1.53 -10.42 5.41
C VAL A 101 1.70 -9.38 6.52
N LEU A 102 2.88 -9.34 7.15
CA LEU A 102 3.18 -8.38 8.20
C LEU A 102 3.34 -6.95 7.65
N ILE A 103 3.88 -6.81 6.44
CA ILE A 103 3.94 -5.53 5.73
C ILE A 103 2.52 -5.03 5.43
N ILE A 104 1.61 -5.90 4.96
CA ILE A 104 0.21 -5.52 4.74
C ILE A 104 -0.42 -5.03 6.05
N ALA A 105 -0.27 -5.78 7.15
CA ALA A 105 -0.78 -5.39 8.46
C ALA A 105 -0.23 -4.02 8.91
N TRP A 106 1.06 -3.76 8.68
CA TRP A 106 1.69 -2.46 8.97
C TRP A 106 1.10 -1.32 8.13
N LYS A 107 0.96 -1.52 6.82
CA LYS A 107 0.37 -0.49 5.94
C LYS A 107 -1.10 -0.25 6.26
N PHE A 108 -1.81 -1.24 6.78
CA PHE A 108 -3.21 -1.12 7.22
C PHE A 108 -3.33 -0.58 8.65
N ARG A 109 -2.19 -0.42 9.35
CA ARG A 109 -2.11 -0.02 10.76
C ARG A 109 -2.97 -0.90 11.67
N ALA A 110 -2.98 -2.20 11.37
CA ALA A 110 -3.83 -3.15 12.06
C ALA A 110 -3.56 -3.15 13.57
N ALA A 111 -4.62 -3.06 14.36
CA ALA A 111 -4.56 -2.97 15.81
C ALA A 111 -4.40 -4.33 16.50
N ALA A 112 -4.87 -5.41 15.88
CA ALA A 112 -4.90 -6.75 16.43
C ALA A 112 -4.52 -7.81 15.38
N GLN A 113 -3.98 -8.93 15.86
CA GLN A 113 -3.63 -10.06 15.01
C GLN A 113 -4.86 -10.88 14.64
N CYS A 114 -4.82 -11.51 13.45
CA CYS A 114 -5.88 -12.38 12.94
C CYS A 114 -7.25 -11.72 12.78
N GLU A 115 -7.30 -10.39 12.76
CA GLU A 115 -8.45 -9.65 12.29
C GLU A 115 -8.02 -8.36 11.58
N PHE A 116 -8.83 -7.91 10.63
CA PHE A 116 -8.81 -6.53 10.15
C PHE A 116 -10.21 -5.96 10.30
N THR A 117 -10.33 -4.80 10.91
CA THR A 117 -11.56 -4.02 10.85
C THR A 117 -11.79 -3.50 9.44
N ARG A 118 -13.05 -3.17 9.14
CA ARG A 118 -13.41 -2.53 7.88
C ARG A 118 -12.65 -1.23 7.67
N ASP A 119 -12.47 -0.44 8.72
CA ASP A 119 -11.77 0.85 8.61
C ASP A 119 -10.29 0.66 8.24
N GLU A 120 -9.59 -0.26 8.92
CA GLU A 120 -8.19 -0.61 8.63
C GLU A 120 -8.03 -1.10 7.18
N PHE A 121 -8.92 -1.99 6.73
CA PHE A 121 -8.87 -2.50 5.36
C PHE A 121 -9.11 -1.39 4.32
N MET A 122 -10.18 -0.60 4.50
CA MET A 122 -10.57 0.44 3.56
C MET A 122 -9.53 1.57 3.50
N THR A 123 -9.04 2.01 4.66
CA THR A 123 -8.01 3.04 4.77
C THR A 123 -6.67 2.55 4.23
N GLY A 124 -6.23 1.35 4.63
CA GLY A 124 -4.97 0.78 4.18
C GLY A 124 -4.90 0.58 2.66
N MET A 125 -5.95 -0.01 2.06
CA MET A 125 -6.04 -0.16 0.61
C MET A 125 -6.06 1.21 -0.11
N SER A 126 -6.76 2.19 0.47
CA SER A 126 -6.83 3.55 -0.08
C SER A 126 -5.48 4.28 -0.03
N GLU A 127 -4.75 4.21 1.09
CA GLU A 127 -3.44 4.84 1.27
C GLU A 127 -2.37 4.23 0.36
N ILE A 128 -2.44 2.91 0.11
CA ILE A 128 -1.54 2.21 -0.82
C ILE A 128 -1.96 2.48 -2.30
N GLY A 129 -3.17 2.98 -2.52
CA GLY A 129 -3.67 3.30 -3.86
C GLY A 129 -4.16 2.06 -4.63
N VAL A 130 -4.76 1.08 -3.96
CA VAL A 130 -5.22 -0.17 -4.58
C VAL A 130 -6.69 -0.43 -4.27
N ASP A 131 -7.43 -0.98 -5.24
CA ASP A 131 -8.87 -1.29 -5.11
C ASP A 131 -9.21 -2.74 -5.50
N SER A 132 -8.20 -3.57 -5.74
CA SER A 132 -8.35 -4.99 -6.09
C SER A 132 -7.16 -5.82 -5.57
N VAL A 133 -7.34 -7.14 -5.50
CA VAL A 133 -6.29 -8.09 -5.07
C VAL A 133 -5.11 -8.03 -6.04
N GLU A 134 -5.37 -7.96 -7.34
CA GLU A 134 -4.35 -7.95 -8.40
C GLU A 134 -3.47 -6.70 -8.29
N LYS A 135 -4.09 -5.54 -8.02
CA LYS A 135 -3.35 -4.30 -7.78
C LYS A 135 -2.52 -4.39 -6.50
N LEU A 136 -3.05 -4.97 -5.43
CA LEU A 136 -2.29 -5.18 -4.20
C LEU A 136 -1.09 -6.12 -4.44
N LYS A 137 -1.29 -7.27 -5.10
CA LYS A 137 -0.21 -8.20 -5.50
C LYS A 137 0.91 -7.47 -6.22
N ALA A 138 0.57 -6.67 -7.23
CA ALA A 138 1.53 -5.90 -8.01
C ALA A 138 2.29 -4.86 -7.17
N LYS A 139 1.73 -4.42 -6.04
CA LYS A 139 2.34 -3.45 -5.13
C LYS A 139 3.20 -4.06 -4.04
N LEU A 140 3.06 -5.35 -3.74
CA LEU A 140 3.79 -6.00 -2.64
C LEU A 140 5.32 -5.86 -2.76
N SER A 141 5.89 -6.02 -3.95
CA SER A 141 7.34 -5.86 -4.18
C SER A 141 7.82 -4.42 -3.94
N THR A 142 6.97 -3.44 -4.22
CA THR A 142 7.26 -2.03 -3.95
C THR A 142 7.16 -1.74 -2.45
N LEU A 143 6.15 -2.25 -1.78
CA LEU A 143 5.99 -2.10 -0.33
C LEU A 143 7.14 -2.75 0.44
N GLU A 144 7.65 -3.88 -0.03
CA GLU A 144 8.81 -4.52 0.56
C GLU A 144 10.09 -3.70 0.34
N SER A 145 10.26 -3.07 -0.83
CA SER A 145 11.44 -2.24 -1.10
C SER A 145 11.46 -0.94 -0.30
N GLU A 146 10.30 -0.44 0.18
CA GLU A 146 10.23 0.68 1.13
C GLU A 146 11.03 0.39 2.40
N LEU A 147 11.15 -0.88 2.83
CA LEU A 147 11.91 -1.27 4.02
C LEU A 147 13.43 -1.19 3.85
N LYS A 148 13.93 -0.86 2.65
CA LYS A 148 15.35 -0.52 2.46
C LYS A 148 15.69 0.85 3.04
N ASP A 149 14.69 1.73 3.14
CA ASP A 149 14.83 3.00 3.83
C ASP A 149 14.86 2.79 5.35
N GLN A 150 15.86 3.37 6.03
CA GLN A 150 16.07 3.15 7.46
C GLN A 150 14.92 3.69 8.31
N LEU A 151 14.31 4.81 7.93
CA LEU A 151 13.21 5.40 8.69
C LEU A 151 11.94 4.55 8.56
N ARG A 152 11.63 4.09 7.34
CA ARG A 152 10.52 3.16 7.08
C ARG A 152 10.71 1.84 7.81
N PHE A 153 11.92 1.30 7.80
CA PHE A 153 12.22 0.07 8.51
C PHE A 153 12.07 0.21 10.02
N LYS A 154 12.53 1.33 10.61
CA LYS A 154 12.34 1.62 12.04
C LYS A 154 10.87 1.71 12.42
N ASP A 155 10.06 2.38 11.59
CA ASP A 155 8.60 2.47 11.79
C ASP A 155 7.92 1.10 11.73
N PHE A 156 8.22 0.31 10.69
CA PHE A 156 7.77 -1.07 10.56
C PHE A 156 8.18 -1.92 11.78
N TYR A 157 9.43 -1.80 12.24
CA TYR A 157 9.91 -2.52 13.41
C TYR A 157 9.13 -2.15 14.68
N HIS A 158 8.89 -0.87 14.93
CA HIS A 158 8.08 -0.42 16.07
C HIS A 158 6.63 -0.91 15.99
N PHE A 159 6.03 -0.86 14.80
CA PHE A 159 4.70 -1.41 14.56
C PHE A 159 4.66 -2.89 14.92
N THR A 160 5.56 -3.70 14.34
CA THR A 160 5.55 -5.16 14.53
C THR A 160 5.76 -5.57 15.99
N PHE A 161 6.59 -4.84 16.73
CA PHE A 161 6.78 -5.06 18.15
C PHE A 161 5.50 -4.81 18.97
N ASN A 162 4.76 -3.75 18.66
CA ASN A 162 3.50 -3.45 19.34
C ASN A 162 2.37 -4.40 18.91
N TYR A 163 2.36 -4.77 17.63
CA TYR A 163 1.39 -5.69 17.03
C TYR A 163 1.48 -7.09 17.66
N ALA A 164 2.69 -7.60 17.87
CA ALA A 164 2.93 -8.91 18.49
C ALA A 164 2.64 -8.96 20.01
N LYS A 165 2.50 -7.81 20.68
CA LYS A 165 2.18 -7.75 22.12
C LYS A 165 0.69 -7.83 22.42
N LYS A 166 -0.17 -7.69 21.42
CA LYS A 166 -1.61 -7.59 21.63
C LYS A 166 -2.20 -8.95 22.03
N PRO A 167 -3.10 -8.99 23.03
CA PRO A 167 -3.70 -10.23 23.48
C PRO A 167 -4.59 -10.81 22.38
N TRP A 168 -4.52 -12.13 22.24
CA TRP A 168 -5.27 -12.85 21.21
C TRP A 168 -6.79 -12.85 21.52
N PRO A 169 -7.66 -12.80 20.50
CA PRO A 169 -9.11 -12.90 20.71
C PRO A 169 -9.48 -14.17 21.50
N LYS A 170 -10.35 -13.99 22.51
CA LYS A 170 -10.82 -15.08 23.37
C LYS A 170 -11.57 -16.12 22.53
N GLY A 171 -11.15 -17.38 22.59
CA GLY A 171 -11.84 -18.50 21.91
C GLY A 171 -11.07 -19.12 20.75
N ILE A 172 -10.03 -18.46 20.24
CA ILE A 172 -9.05 -19.07 19.32
C ILE A 172 -8.02 -19.80 20.20
N GLY A 173 -8.47 -20.91 20.79
CA GLY A 173 -7.75 -21.64 21.83
C GLY A 173 -6.34 -22.03 21.40
N PHE A 174 -5.37 -21.75 22.29
CA PHE A 174 -4.04 -22.34 22.57
C PHE A 174 -3.20 -23.07 21.50
N ARG A 175 -3.76 -23.52 20.38
CA ARG A 175 -3.09 -24.31 19.35
C ARG A 175 -2.61 -23.46 18.18
N TYR A 176 -3.40 -22.50 17.66
CA TYR A 176 -2.96 -21.59 16.58
C TYR A 176 -2.19 -20.36 17.08
N GLY A 177 -2.50 -19.89 18.30
CA GLY A 177 -1.83 -18.73 18.91
C GLY A 177 -0.35 -18.98 19.23
N TYR A 178 0.02 -20.22 19.59
CA TYR A 178 1.44 -20.55 19.85
C TYR A 178 2.26 -20.64 18.57
N TYR A 179 1.73 -21.20 17.48
CA TYR A 179 2.47 -21.28 16.20
C TYR A 179 2.72 -19.91 15.60
N LEU A 180 1.76 -18.97 15.62
CA LEU A 180 1.95 -17.62 15.08
C LEU A 180 2.81 -16.72 16.00
N LEU A 181 2.75 -16.92 17.32
CA LEU A 181 3.61 -16.19 18.27
C LEU A 181 5.05 -16.73 18.22
N GLU A 182 5.25 -18.05 18.18
CA GLU A 182 6.56 -18.64 17.85
C GLU A 182 7.02 -18.19 16.47
N TYR A 183 6.15 -18.06 15.47
CA TYR A 183 6.52 -17.54 14.15
C TYR A 183 6.94 -16.07 14.17
N CYS A 184 6.20 -15.20 14.88
CA CYS A 184 6.60 -13.80 15.06
C CYS A 184 7.91 -13.70 15.87
N ILE A 185 8.14 -14.62 16.81
CA ILE A 185 9.38 -14.74 17.59
C ILE A 185 10.53 -15.32 16.75
N THR A 186 10.26 -16.25 15.83
CA THR A 186 11.23 -16.84 14.90
C THR A 186 11.59 -15.85 13.80
N TRP A 187 10.62 -15.04 13.37
CA TRP A 187 10.84 -13.84 12.56
C TRP A 187 11.59 -12.75 13.32
N LYS A 188 11.45 -12.64 14.64
CA LYS A 188 12.32 -11.80 15.49
C LYS A 188 13.78 -12.19 15.31
N VAL A 189 14.10 -13.49 15.21
CA VAL A 189 15.45 -14.02 14.93
C VAL A 189 15.86 -13.78 13.47
N SER A 190 14.96 -13.95 12.51
CA SER A 190 15.28 -13.75 11.08
C SER A 190 15.46 -12.26 10.69
N ILE A 191 14.64 -11.37 11.27
CA ILE A 191 14.80 -9.91 11.14
C ILE A 191 16.05 -9.45 11.90
N PHE A 192 16.35 -10.00 13.09
CA PHE A 192 17.64 -9.73 13.76
C PHE A 192 18.82 -10.20 12.93
N GLY A 193 18.77 -11.40 12.34
CA GLY A 193 19.81 -11.90 11.43
C GLY A 193 19.99 -11.02 10.20
N SER A 194 18.89 -10.47 9.67
CA SER A 194 18.91 -9.50 8.58
C SER A 194 19.47 -8.13 9.01
N MET A 195 19.16 -7.66 10.23
CA MET A 195 19.76 -6.45 10.81
C MET A 195 21.27 -6.59 11.02
N VAL A 196 21.73 -7.74 11.53
CA VAL A 196 23.17 -8.02 11.66
C VAL A 196 23.84 -7.97 10.28
N SER A 197 23.27 -8.64 9.28
CA SER A 197 23.78 -8.64 7.90
C SER A 197 23.78 -7.26 7.22
N ILE A 198 22.75 -6.43 7.45
CA ILE A 198 22.66 -5.07 6.91
C ILE A 198 23.65 -4.14 7.64
N SER A 199 23.88 -4.33 8.94
CA SER A 199 24.87 -3.56 9.70
C SER A 199 26.32 -3.98 9.39
N SER A 200 26.55 -5.24 9.03
CA SER A 200 27.88 -5.78 8.69
C SER A 200 28.27 -5.59 7.21
N GLY A 201 27.35 -5.13 6.36
CA GLY A 201 27.60 -4.80 4.95
C GLY A 201 28.06 -3.35 4.73
N ALA A 202 28.25 -2.57 5.79
CA ALA A 202 28.85 -1.24 5.77
C ALA A 202 30.29 -1.33 6.31
N SER A 203 31.20 -1.88 5.50
CA SER A 203 32.65 -1.74 5.65
C SER A 203 33.31 -1.80 4.28
#